data_AF-A0A6G0SF80-F1
#
_entry.id   AF-A0A6G0SF80-F1
#
_cell.length_a   1.000
_cell.length_b   1.000
_cell.length_c   1.000
_cell.angle_alpha   90.00
_cell.angle_beta   90.00
_cell.angle_gamma   90.00
#
_symmetry.space_group_name_H-M   'P 1'
#
loop_
_entity.id
_entity.type
_entity.pdbx_description
1 polymer ?
#
loop_
_entity_poly.entity_id
_entity_poly.type
_entity_poly.pdbx_seq_one_letter_code
_entity_poly.pdbx_strand_id
1 'polypeptide(L)'
;MSSKVELTTNGRPVNWHGQCWTYYKRMTEFAFADKDVLEYATGKETLASGADDAAKKKFADAQMKVEYLIMASLSMELGQQVMNKTDGAAMWKYLEDTYEGKTNSATRTNQEIILFNRLQAAKCKPIWDVQQHVNNMFLLKAQLAALNADMHDLIFTNLLIRSLPSNPRFDRLHGMVEMGASEVDTPEKLRDQIIRLDSCNPCDREI
;
A
#
# COMPACT_ATOMS: atom_id res chain seq x y z
N MET A 1 13.90 6.84 4.27
CA MET A 1 13.17 7.13 3.01
C MET A 1 11.71 7.29 3.36
N SER A 2 11.06 8.36 2.92
CA SER A 2 9.63 8.57 3.15
C SER A 2 8.84 7.42 2.52
N SER A 3 8.02 6.74 3.30
CA SER A 3 7.07 5.72 2.82
C SER A 3 5.84 6.33 2.17
N LYS A 4 5.78 7.66 2.05
CA LYS A 4 4.61 8.41 1.55
C LYS A 4 4.73 8.64 0.05
N VAL A 5 3.59 8.58 -0.64
CA VAL A 5 3.46 9.08 -2.02
C VAL A 5 3.28 10.61 -1.97
N GLU A 6 4.14 11.33 -2.66
CA GLU A 6 4.08 12.79 -2.74
C GLU A 6 3.03 13.22 -3.77
N LEU A 7 2.26 14.24 -3.41
CA LEU A 7 1.22 14.79 -4.27
C LEU A 7 1.48 16.28 -4.52
N THR A 8 1.16 16.72 -5.73
CA THR A 8 1.03 18.14 -6.08
C THR A 8 -0.15 18.79 -5.35
N THR A 9 -0.25 20.12 -5.39
CA THR A 9 -1.40 20.87 -4.86
C THR A 9 -2.74 20.43 -5.47
N ASN A 10 -2.71 19.86 -6.67
CA ASN A 10 -3.90 19.38 -7.39
C ASN A 10 -4.16 17.89 -7.14
N GLY A 11 -3.49 17.28 -6.15
CA GLY A 11 -3.68 15.87 -5.78
C GLY A 11 -3.05 14.86 -6.73
N ARG A 12 -2.23 15.28 -7.70
CA ARG A 12 -1.55 14.34 -8.61
C ARG A 12 -0.26 13.81 -8.01
N PRO A 13 0.05 12.51 -8.15
CA PRO A 13 1.33 11.99 -7.70
C PRO A 13 2.50 12.67 -8.42
N VAL A 14 3.61 12.82 -7.71
CA VAL A 14 4.87 13.34 -8.24
C VAL A 14 6.03 12.56 -7.62
N ASN A 15 7.11 12.40 -8.40
CA ASN A 15 8.35 11.83 -7.91
C ASN A 15 8.15 10.48 -7.19
N TRP A 16 7.30 9.61 -7.74
CA TRP A 16 7.02 8.32 -7.15
C TRP A 16 8.15 7.32 -7.43
N HIS A 17 8.59 6.58 -6.41
CA HIS A 17 9.74 5.67 -6.46
C HIS A 17 9.37 4.21 -6.12
N GLY A 18 8.13 3.80 -6.42
CA GLY A 18 7.72 2.40 -6.23
C GLY A 18 7.09 2.08 -4.86
N GLN A 19 6.90 3.06 -3.98
CA GLN A 19 6.32 2.87 -2.64
C GLN A 19 4.78 2.91 -2.64
N CYS A 20 4.10 2.12 -1.80
CA CYS A 20 2.63 2.21 -1.63
C CYS A 20 1.85 2.14 -2.96
N TRP A 21 2.14 1.13 -3.79
CA TRP A 21 1.56 0.93 -5.12
C TRP A 21 0.04 1.16 -5.17
N THR A 22 -0.75 0.54 -4.29
CA THR A 22 -2.21 0.67 -4.28
C THR A 22 -2.68 2.12 -4.18
N TYR A 23 -2.00 2.94 -3.37
CA TYR A 23 -2.32 4.35 -3.23
C TYR A 23 -1.90 5.15 -4.46
N TYR A 24 -0.67 4.96 -4.94
CA TYR A 24 -0.20 5.58 -6.18
C TYR A 24 -1.13 5.26 -7.35
N LYS A 25 -1.44 3.98 -7.55
CA LYS A 25 -2.33 3.49 -8.60
C LYS A 25 -3.65 4.26 -8.59
N ARG A 26 -4.28 4.34 -7.41
CA ARG A 26 -5.58 5.00 -7.26
C ARG A 26 -5.52 6.49 -7.58
N MET A 27 -4.48 7.18 -7.13
CA MET A 27 -4.31 8.62 -7.39
C MET A 27 -4.03 8.90 -8.88
N THR A 28 -3.27 8.05 -9.55
CA THR A 28 -3.02 8.17 -10.99
C THR A 28 -4.27 7.83 -11.81
N GLU A 29 -5.06 6.84 -11.42
CA GLU A 29 -6.38 6.56 -12.02
C GLU A 29 -7.32 7.76 -11.94
N PHE A 30 -7.33 8.48 -10.81
CA PHE A 30 -8.09 9.73 -10.70
C PHE A 30 -7.56 10.82 -11.65
N ALA A 31 -6.25 10.93 -11.82
CA ALA A 31 -5.66 11.87 -12.77
C ALA A 31 -6.01 11.53 -14.23
N PHE A 32 -6.11 10.24 -14.58
CA PHE A 32 -6.59 9.80 -15.89
C PHE A 32 -8.08 10.11 -16.09
N ALA A 33 -8.90 9.87 -15.06
CA ALA A 33 -10.33 10.18 -15.10
C ALA A 33 -10.58 11.69 -15.24
N ASP A 34 -9.83 12.54 -14.52
CA ASP A 34 -9.85 14.02 -14.64
C ASP A 34 -9.49 14.54 -16.05
N LYS A 35 -8.99 13.66 -16.93
CA LYS A 35 -8.60 14.00 -18.30
C LYS A 35 -9.36 13.18 -19.35
N ASP A 36 -10.36 12.40 -18.93
CA ASP A 36 -11.15 11.51 -19.78
C ASP A 36 -10.29 10.51 -20.58
N VAL A 37 -9.19 10.03 -19.98
CA VAL A 37 -8.26 9.07 -20.63
C VAL A 37 -8.10 7.74 -19.89
N LEU A 38 -8.89 7.49 -18.83
CA LEU A 38 -8.79 6.26 -18.03
C LEU A 38 -9.01 4.99 -18.86
N GLU A 39 -9.97 4.99 -19.78
CA GLU A 39 -10.28 3.83 -20.61
C GLU A 39 -9.18 3.55 -21.65
N TYR A 40 -8.50 4.60 -22.13
CA TYR A 40 -7.33 4.49 -23.00
C TYR A 40 -6.13 3.93 -22.23
N ALA A 41 -5.88 4.42 -21.01
CA ALA A 41 -4.78 3.97 -20.16
C ALA A 41 -4.92 2.50 -19.75
N THR A 42 -6.15 2.06 -19.45
CA THR A 42 -6.45 0.67 -19.05
C THR A 42 -6.62 -0.27 -20.23
N GLY A 43 -6.50 0.24 -21.47
CA GLY A 43 -6.65 -0.56 -22.70
C GLY A 43 -8.07 -1.04 -22.97
N LYS A 44 -9.08 -0.45 -22.31
CA LYS A 44 -10.50 -0.72 -22.60
C LYS A 44 -10.91 -0.10 -23.93
N GLU A 45 -10.45 1.13 -24.19
CA GLU A 45 -10.61 1.79 -25.47
C GLU A 45 -9.40 1.47 -26.35
N THR A 46 -9.64 0.86 -27.51
CA THR A 46 -8.58 0.46 -28.47
C THR A 46 -8.88 0.98 -29.86
N LEU A 47 -7.84 1.21 -30.65
CA LEU A 47 -8.00 1.64 -32.03
C LEU A 47 -8.45 0.47 -32.93
N ALA A 48 -9.61 0.63 -33.58
CA ALA A 48 -10.14 -0.37 -34.51
C ALA A 48 -9.30 -0.47 -35.80
N SER A 49 -9.23 -1.67 -36.40
CA SER A 49 -8.42 -1.97 -37.59
C SER A 49 -8.83 -1.24 -38.88
N GLY A 50 -9.91 -0.46 -38.85
CA GLY A 50 -10.39 0.38 -39.96
C GLY A 50 -10.75 1.80 -39.52
N ALA A 51 -10.18 2.27 -38.41
CA ALA A 51 -10.45 3.61 -37.89
C ALA A 51 -10.15 4.69 -38.94
N ASP A 52 -11.03 5.70 -39.01
CA ASP A 52 -10.79 6.89 -39.80
C ASP A 52 -9.68 7.76 -39.17
N ASP A 53 -9.22 8.78 -39.90
CA ASP A 53 -8.12 9.61 -39.45
C ASP A 53 -8.48 10.48 -38.22
N ALA A 54 -9.77 10.80 -38.03
CA ALA A 54 -10.24 11.52 -36.86
C ALA A 54 -10.13 10.66 -35.59
N ALA A 55 -10.54 9.39 -35.67
CA ALA A 55 -10.42 8.40 -34.61
C ALA A 55 -8.95 8.09 -34.29
N LYS A 56 -8.09 7.92 -35.30
CA LYS A 56 -6.64 7.75 -35.10
C LYS A 56 -6.04 8.92 -34.34
N LYS A 57 -6.35 10.15 -34.74
CA LYS A 57 -5.85 11.36 -34.09
C LYS A 57 -6.34 11.46 -32.64
N LYS A 58 -7.63 11.22 -32.40
CA LYS A 58 -8.20 11.22 -31.04
C LYS A 58 -7.50 10.19 -30.14
N PHE A 59 -7.25 8.99 -30.65
CA PHE A 59 -6.55 7.94 -29.90
C PHE A 59 -5.10 8.35 -29.59
N ALA A 60 -4.37 8.89 -30.56
CA ALA A 60 -3.00 9.36 -30.36
C ALA A 60 -2.92 10.50 -29.33
N ASP A 61 -3.84 11.47 -29.40
CA ASP A 61 -3.92 12.57 -28.44
C ASP A 61 -4.25 12.07 -27.02
N ALA A 62 -5.07 11.03 -26.90
CA ALA A 62 -5.37 10.39 -25.62
C ALA A 62 -4.15 9.63 -25.06
N GLN A 63 -3.46 8.83 -25.88
CA GLN A 63 -2.25 8.11 -25.46
C GLN A 63 -1.15 9.08 -25.00
N MET A 64 -0.93 10.18 -25.73
CA MET A 64 0.03 11.22 -25.34
C MET A 64 -0.28 11.82 -23.97
N LYS A 65 -1.57 12.05 -23.65
CA LYS A 65 -1.97 12.52 -22.32
C LYS A 65 -1.70 11.49 -21.24
N VAL A 66 -1.94 10.21 -21.52
CA VAL A 66 -1.63 9.11 -20.59
C VAL A 66 -0.13 9.06 -20.32
N GLU A 67 0.71 9.07 -21.36
CA GLU A 67 2.18 9.08 -21.25
C GLU A 67 2.66 10.26 -20.41
N TYR A 68 2.17 11.46 -20.68
CA TYR A 68 2.53 12.66 -19.93
C TYR A 68 2.18 12.53 -18.44
N LEU A 69 0.95 12.09 -18.13
CA LEU A 69 0.51 11.92 -16.74
C LEU A 69 1.32 10.87 -15.99
N ILE A 70 1.70 9.77 -16.66
CA ILE A 70 2.59 8.76 -16.08
C ILE A 70 3.97 9.40 -15.84
N MET A 71 4.61 9.95 -16.86
CA MET A 71 5.97 10.49 -16.75
C MET A 71 6.09 11.61 -15.71
N ALA A 72 5.10 12.49 -15.61
CA ALA A 72 5.07 13.56 -14.61
C ALA A 72 4.91 13.04 -13.17
N SER A 73 4.40 11.81 -13.00
CA SER A 73 4.14 11.21 -11.70
C SER A 73 5.32 10.40 -11.13
N LEU A 74 6.22 9.96 -11.99
CA LEU A 74 7.33 9.06 -11.66
C LEU A 74 8.59 9.82 -11.23
N SER A 75 9.48 9.14 -10.52
CA SER A 75 10.89 9.56 -10.42
C SER A 75 11.60 9.42 -11.76
N MET A 76 12.77 10.03 -11.91
CA MET A 76 13.56 9.96 -13.14
C MET A 76 13.96 8.52 -13.50
N GLU A 77 14.34 7.72 -12.50
CA GLU A 77 14.77 6.34 -12.68
C GLU A 77 13.63 5.45 -13.18
N LEU A 78 12.44 5.59 -12.60
CA LEU A 78 11.27 4.85 -13.08
C LEU A 78 10.82 5.37 -14.45
N GLY A 79 10.80 6.69 -14.65
CA GLY A 79 10.50 7.29 -15.95
C GLY A 79 11.34 6.69 -17.09
N GLN A 80 12.64 6.51 -16.87
CA GLN A 80 13.54 5.89 -17.85
C GLN A 80 13.19 4.42 -18.17
N GLN A 81 12.66 3.67 -17.21
CA GLN A 81 12.26 2.27 -17.43
C GLN A 81 10.97 2.18 -18.26
N VAL A 82 10.03 3.11 -18.04
CA VAL A 82 8.70 3.06 -18.64
C VAL A 82 8.65 3.80 -19.99
N MET A 83 9.50 4.81 -20.23
CA MET A 83 9.46 5.61 -21.47
C MET A 83 9.75 4.83 -22.76
N ASN A 84 10.32 3.63 -22.67
CA ASN A 84 10.60 2.77 -23.83
C ASN A 84 9.40 1.92 -24.27
N LYS A 85 8.23 2.06 -23.65
CA LYS A 85 7.01 1.36 -24.06
C LYS A 85 6.36 2.06 -25.25
N THR A 86 5.53 1.31 -25.98
CA THR A 86 4.98 1.71 -27.28
C THR A 86 3.98 2.86 -27.19
N ASP A 87 3.20 2.92 -26.12
CA ASP A 87 2.20 3.95 -25.86
C ASP A 87 1.90 4.04 -24.34
N GLY A 88 1.09 5.03 -23.96
CA GLY A 88 0.67 5.25 -22.58
C GLY A 88 -0.02 4.03 -21.93
N ALA A 89 -0.81 3.28 -22.69
CA ALA A 89 -1.44 2.05 -22.20
C ALA A 89 -0.40 0.97 -21.87
N ALA A 90 0.62 0.78 -22.72
CA ALA A 90 1.72 -0.13 -22.46
C ALA A 90 2.60 0.34 -21.29
N MET A 91 2.78 1.64 -21.12
CA MET A 91 3.44 2.24 -19.94
C MET A 91 2.68 1.88 -18.66
N TRP A 92 1.36 2.10 -18.65
CA TRP A 92 0.51 1.80 -17.50
C TRP A 92 0.50 0.31 -17.17
N LYS A 93 0.29 -0.53 -18.18
CA LYS A 93 0.29 -1.99 -18.05
C LYS A 93 1.62 -2.49 -17.46
N TYR A 94 2.76 -1.95 -17.89
CA TYR A 94 4.06 -2.32 -17.33
C TYR A 94 4.15 -2.02 -15.82
N LEU A 95 3.66 -0.86 -15.38
CA LEU A 95 3.60 -0.52 -13.96
C LEU A 95 2.66 -1.44 -13.19
N GLU A 96 1.47 -1.72 -13.72
CA GLU A 96 0.54 -2.69 -13.12
C GLU A 96 1.19 -4.07 -13.00
N ASP A 97 1.76 -4.60 -14.07
CA ASP A 97 2.37 -5.92 -14.08
C ASP A 97 3.57 -6.02 -13.11
N THR A 98 4.38 -4.95 -13.02
CA THR A 98 5.56 -4.87 -12.14
C THR A 98 5.19 -4.79 -10.67
N TYR A 99 4.18 -3.98 -10.32
CA TYR A 99 3.86 -3.65 -8.92
C TYR A 99 2.61 -4.36 -8.37
N GLU A 100 1.78 -4.96 -9.21
CA GLU A 100 0.77 -5.95 -8.78
C GLU A 100 1.34 -7.36 -8.65
N GLY A 101 2.63 -7.55 -8.99
CA GLY A 101 3.31 -8.84 -8.84
C GLY A 101 2.79 -9.93 -9.79
N LYS A 102 2.19 -9.54 -10.92
CA LYS A 102 1.65 -10.46 -11.94
C LYS A 102 2.73 -11.03 -12.87
N THR A 103 3.88 -10.37 -13.01
CA THR A 103 4.96 -10.83 -13.92
C THR A 103 6.35 -10.95 -13.31
N ASN A 104 6.66 -10.31 -12.16
CA ASN A 104 7.98 -10.38 -11.54
C ASN A 104 7.91 -10.88 -10.09
N SER A 105 8.13 -12.20 -9.93
CA SER A 105 8.20 -12.87 -8.63
C SER A 105 9.28 -12.30 -7.71
N ALA A 106 10.43 -11.89 -8.25
CA ALA A 106 11.54 -11.38 -7.45
C ALA A 106 11.22 -10.04 -6.78
N THR A 107 10.53 -9.13 -7.49
CA THR A 107 10.10 -7.85 -6.91
C THR A 107 9.05 -8.07 -5.81
N ARG A 108 8.10 -8.99 -6.05
CA ARG A 108 7.11 -9.37 -5.04
C ARG A 108 7.78 -9.92 -3.79
N THR A 109 8.68 -10.88 -3.95
CA THR A 109 9.45 -11.48 -2.85
C THR A 109 10.27 -10.44 -2.09
N ASN A 110 10.90 -9.48 -2.77
CA ASN A 110 11.62 -8.39 -2.09
C ASN A 110 10.68 -7.51 -1.26
N GLN A 111 9.48 -7.18 -1.76
CA GLN A 111 8.49 -6.42 -1.01
C GLN A 111 7.92 -7.22 0.17
N GLU A 112 7.63 -8.51 -0.03
CA GLU A 112 7.23 -9.44 1.04
C GLU A 112 8.28 -9.44 2.17
N ILE A 113 9.57 -9.60 1.82
CA ILE A 113 10.68 -9.57 2.78
C ILE A 113 10.74 -8.24 3.53
N ILE A 114 10.65 -7.10 2.82
CA ILE A 114 10.70 -5.78 3.45
C ILE A 114 9.54 -5.59 4.42
N LEU A 115 8.31 -5.94 4.02
CA LEU A 115 7.12 -5.80 4.85
C LEU A 115 7.17 -6.73 6.06
N PHE A 116 7.58 -7.98 5.88
CA PHE A 116 7.73 -8.94 6.96
C PHE A 116 8.79 -8.49 7.97
N ASN A 117 9.93 -7.97 7.50
CA ASN A 117 10.98 -7.42 8.37
C ASN A 117 10.50 -6.20 9.16
N ARG A 118 9.74 -5.29 8.51
CA ARG A 118 9.14 -4.15 9.21
C ARG A 118 8.15 -4.60 10.28
N LEU A 119 7.33 -5.59 9.97
CA LEU A 119 6.35 -6.14 10.91
C LEU A 119 7.05 -6.77 12.13
N GLN A 120 8.10 -7.57 11.92
CA GLN A 120 8.86 -8.18 13.00
C GLN A 120 9.63 -7.17 13.86
N ALA A 121 10.16 -6.12 13.23
CA ALA A 121 10.94 -5.09 13.91
C ALA A 121 10.07 -4.02 14.59
N ALA A 122 8.76 -3.99 14.33
CA ALA A 122 7.86 -3.00 14.89
C ALA A 122 7.81 -3.13 16.43
N LYS A 123 8.01 -2.01 17.10
CA LYS A 123 7.93 -1.88 18.56
C LYS A 123 7.21 -0.59 18.92
N CYS A 124 6.23 -0.69 19.79
CA CYS A 124 5.54 0.42 20.41
C CYS A 124 6.35 0.85 21.63
N LYS A 125 6.73 2.13 21.69
CA LYS A 125 7.37 2.68 22.88
C LYS A 125 6.32 3.03 23.94
N PRO A 126 6.68 3.10 25.23
CA PRO A 126 5.72 3.36 26.31
C PRO A 126 4.92 4.67 26.17
N ILE A 127 5.51 5.69 25.55
CA ILE A 127 4.89 7.02 25.35
C ILE A 127 4.21 7.18 23.99
N TRP A 128 4.17 6.13 23.17
CA TRP A 128 3.60 6.19 21.83
C TRP A 128 2.11 5.89 21.85
N ASP A 129 1.40 6.45 20.88
CA ASP A 129 0.01 6.14 20.62
C ASP A 129 -0.12 4.66 20.23
N VAL A 130 -0.61 3.86 21.18
CA VAL A 130 -0.79 2.42 21.02
C VAL A 130 -1.80 2.13 19.92
N GLN A 131 -2.88 2.92 19.81
CA GLN A 131 -3.90 2.72 18.79
C GLN A 131 -3.32 2.95 17.39
N GLN A 132 -2.56 4.03 17.21
CA GLN A 132 -1.85 4.29 15.96
C GLN A 132 -0.86 3.16 15.63
N HIS A 133 -0.11 2.68 16.61
CA HIS A 133 0.82 1.56 16.42
C HIS A 133 0.11 0.28 15.98
N VAL A 134 -0.99 -0.10 16.64
CA VAL A 134 -1.76 -1.29 16.27
C VAL A 134 -2.37 -1.13 14.87
N ASN A 135 -2.92 0.03 14.54
CA ASN A 135 -3.42 0.32 13.19
C ASN A 135 -2.33 0.15 12.13
N ASN A 136 -1.10 0.60 12.41
CA ASN A 136 0.04 0.41 11.51
C ASN A 136 0.41 -1.08 11.34
N MET A 137 0.35 -1.89 12.41
CA MET A 137 0.57 -3.35 12.31
C MET A 137 -0.46 -4.02 11.39
N PHE A 138 -1.75 -3.66 11.51
CA PHE A 138 -2.81 -4.19 10.63
C PHE A 138 -2.64 -3.73 9.18
N LEU A 139 -2.19 -2.49 8.97
CA LEU A 139 -1.89 -1.99 7.63
C LEU A 139 -0.78 -2.82 6.96
N LEU A 140 0.29 -3.17 7.70
CA LEU A 140 1.36 -4.02 7.18
C LEU A 140 0.85 -5.43 6.85
N LYS A 141 -0.03 -6.02 7.68
CA LYS A 141 -0.68 -7.31 7.36
C LYS A 141 -1.51 -7.23 6.08
N ALA A 142 -2.33 -6.19 5.93
CA ALA A 142 -3.15 -5.99 4.73
C ALA A 142 -2.31 -5.80 3.46
N GLN A 143 -1.16 -5.12 3.56
CA GLN A 143 -0.22 -4.97 2.44
C GLN A 143 0.41 -6.31 2.03
N LEU A 144 0.72 -7.19 2.99
CA LEU A 144 1.18 -8.55 2.70
C LEU A 144 0.10 -9.38 1.99
N ALA A 145 -1.15 -9.32 2.47
CA ALA A 145 -2.27 -10.01 1.85
C ALA A 145 -2.51 -9.53 0.40
N ALA A 146 -2.39 -8.22 0.14
CA ALA A 146 -2.48 -7.65 -1.21
C ALA A 146 -1.39 -8.15 -2.18
N LEU A 147 -0.27 -8.66 -1.65
CA LEU A 147 0.80 -9.30 -2.43
C LEU A 147 0.61 -10.82 -2.58
N ASN A 148 -0.53 -11.39 -2.16
CA ASN A 148 -0.76 -12.84 -2.04
C ASN A 148 0.18 -13.55 -1.06
N ALA A 149 0.74 -12.81 -0.10
CA ALA A 149 1.57 -13.33 0.98
C ALA A 149 0.84 -13.21 2.32
N ASP A 150 -0.42 -13.67 2.34
CA ASP A 150 -1.26 -13.56 3.53
C ASP A 150 -0.62 -14.27 4.73
N MET A 151 -0.72 -13.62 5.89
CA MET A 151 -0.10 -14.09 7.12
C MET A 151 -1.14 -14.80 7.98
N HIS A 152 -0.80 -16.01 8.41
CA HIS A 152 -1.62 -16.76 9.36
C HIS A 152 -1.86 -15.93 10.62
N ASP A 153 -3.12 -15.81 11.01
CA ASP A 153 -3.57 -14.92 12.07
C ASP A 153 -2.88 -15.18 13.42
N LEU A 154 -2.60 -16.44 13.75
CA LEU A 154 -1.83 -16.80 14.96
C LEU A 154 -0.39 -16.24 14.94
N ILE A 155 0.27 -16.20 13.78
CA ILE A 155 1.61 -15.62 13.64
C ILE A 155 1.52 -14.10 13.83
N PHE A 156 0.54 -13.47 13.19
CA PHE A 156 0.33 -12.03 13.33
C PHE A 156 -0.02 -11.64 14.78
N THR A 157 -0.87 -12.40 15.45
CA THR A 157 -1.25 -12.20 16.86
C THR A 157 -0.01 -12.25 17.77
N ASN A 158 0.88 -13.22 17.55
CA ASN A 158 2.15 -13.32 18.25
C ASN A 158 3.09 -12.13 17.98
N LEU A 159 3.17 -11.65 16.74
CA LEU A 159 3.97 -10.46 16.40
C LEU A 159 3.37 -9.19 17.01
N LEU A 160 2.04 -9.06 16.98
CA LEU A 160 1.33 -7.92 17.53
C LEU A 160 1.56 -7.82 19.04
N ILE A 161 1.38 -8.90 19.79
CA ILE A 161 1.57 -8.87 21.26
C ILE A 161 3.04 -8.57 21.64
N ARG A 162 4.00 -9.13 20.90
CA ARG A 162 5.45 -8.86 21.10
C ARG A 162 5.86 -7.45 20.69
N SER A 163 5.03 -6.75 19.92
CA SER A 163 5.31 -5.38 19.51
C SER A 163 4.92 -4.35 20.58
N LEU A 164 4.11 -4.72 21.58
CA LEU A 164 3.64 -3.81 22.60
C LEU A 164 4.74 -3.44 23.62
N PRO A 165 4.58 -2.31 24.35
CA PRO A 165 5.49 -1.96 25.43
C PRO A 165 5.43 -3.00 26.56
N SER A 166 6.58 -3.32 27.15
CA SER A 166 6.64 -4.14 28.36
C SER A 166 6.08 -3.36 29.55
N ASN A 167 4.87 -3.71 29.96
CA ASN A 167 4.23 -3.19 31.16
C ASN A 167 3.22 -4.22 31.70
N PRO A 168 2.86 -4.17 33.00
CA PRO A 168 2.01 -5.19 33.61
C PRO A 168 0.65 -5.39 32.92
N ARG A 169 0.13 -4.33 32.29
CA ARG A 169 -1.14 -4.35 31.55
C ARG A 169 -1.06 -5.23 30.30
N PHE A 170 -0.01 -5.06 29.51
CA PHE A 170 0.20 -5.84 28.30
C PHE A 170 0.85 -7.21 28.57
N ASP A 171 1.59 -7.36 29.66
CA ASP A 171 2.10 -8.66 30.11
C ASP A 171 0.96 -9.65 30.39
N ARG A 172 -0.17 -9.17 30.93
CA ARG A 172 -1.39 -9.99 31.07
C ARG A 172 -1.91 -10.50 29.73
N LEU A 173 -1.95 -9.63 28.70
CA LEU A 173 -2.37 -10.03 27.36
C LEU A 173 -1.39 -11.03 26.74
N HIS A 174 -0.09 -10.90 27.01
CA HIS A 174 0.92 -11.85 26.58
C HIS A 174 0.61 -13.26 27.10
N GLY A 175 0.35 -13.40 28.40
CA GLY A 175 -0.05 -14.69 28.99
C GLY A 175 -1.35 -15.24 28.40
N MET A 176 -2.34 -14.38 28.12
CA MET A 176 -3.59 -14.82 27.49
C MET A 176 -3.38 -15.37 26.07
N VAL A 177 -2.51 -14.73 25.28
CA VAL A 177 -2.15 -15.21 23.93
C VAL A 177 -1.38 -16.54 24.01
N GLU A 178 -0.45 -16.68 24.95
CA GLU A 178 0.31 -17.93 25.16
C GLU A 178 -0.58 -19.11 25.57
N MET A 179 -1.61 -18.84 26.38
CA MET A 179 -2.58 -19.85 26.81
C MET A 179 -3.70 -20.11 25.78
N GLY A 180 -3.71 -19.39 24.65
CA GLY A 180 -4.75 -19.54 23.62
C GLY A 180 -6.15 -19.13 24.11
N ALA A 181 -6.23 -18.08 24.94
CA ALA A 181 -7.51 -17.60 25.46
C ALA A 181 -8.43 -17.10 24.32
N SER A 182 -9.70 -17.50 24.37
CA SER A 182 -10.71 -17.18 23.34
C SER A 182 -10.98 -15.68 23.14
N GLU A 183 -10.59 -14.87 24.10
CA GLU A 183 -10.73 -13.43 24.13
C GLU A 183 -9.65 -12.71 23.29
N VAL A 184 -8.60 -13.43 22.88
CA VAL A 184 -7.46 -12.90 22.10
C VAL A 184 -7.01 -13.87 20.99
N ASP A 185 -7.85 -14.85 20.64
CA ASP A 185 -7.55 -15.90 19.66
C ASP A 185 -7.56 -15.42 18.19
N THR A 186 -8.07 -14.21 17.93
CA THR A 186 -7.96 -13.53 16.63
C THR A 186 -7.26 -12.18 16.75
N PRO A 187 -6.63 -11.68 15.67
CA PRO A 187 -6.03 -10.36 15.62
C PRO A 187 -6.99 -9.25 16.06
N GLU A 188 -8.24 -9.29 15.57
CA GLU A 188 -9.26 -8.27 15.84
C GLU A 188 -9.65 -8.25 17.31
N LYS A 189 -9.86 -9.42 17.91
CA LYS A 189 -10.15 -9.53 19.34
C LYS A 189 -8.98 -9.02 20.18
N LEU A 190 -7.74 -9.39 19.83
CA LEU A 190 -6.55 -8.88 20.51
C LEU A 190 -6.44 -7.35 20.38
N ARG A 191 -6.67 -6.78 19.19
CA ARG A 191 -6.71 -5.32 18.99
C ARG A 191 -7.71 -4.66 19.91
N ASP A 192 -8.94 -5.17 19.95
CA ASP A 192 -10.01 -4.58 20.74
C ASP A 192 -9.67 -4.64 22.25
N GLN A 193 -9.02 -5.72 22.70
CA GLN A 193 -8.49 -5.83 24.07
C GLN A 193 -7.37 -4.82 24.36
N ILE A 194 -6.44 -4.63 23.42
CA ILE A 194 -5.34 -3.66 23.54
C ILE A 194 -5.91 -2.24 23.68
N ILE A 195 -6.82 -1.84 22.78
CA ILE A 195 -7.42 -0.50 22.78
C ILE A 195 -8.26 -0.27 24.05
N ARG A 196 -9.01 -1.28 24.50
CA ARG A 196 -9.78 -1.20 25.74
C ARG A 196 -8.87 -0.94 26.94
N LEU A 197 -7.79 -1.71 27.06
CA LEU A 197 -6.82 -1.56 28.15
C LEU A 197 -6.06 -0.23 28.06
N ASP A 198 -5.81 0.27 26.86
CA ASP A 198 -5.21 1.58 26.64
C ASP A 198 -6.11 2.73 27.09
N SER A 199 -7.39 2.64 26.72
CA SER A 199 -8.42 3.64 27.04
C SER A 199 -8.79 3.68 28.52
N CYS A 200 -8.65 2.56 29.24
CA CYS A 200 -8.93 2.45 30.67
C CYS A 200 -7.83 3.02 31.57
N ASN A 201 -6.92 3.87 31.06
CA ASN A 201 -5.86 4.49 31.86
C ASN A 201 -6.32 5.81 32.50
N PRO A 202 -6.56 5.87 33.83
CA PRO A 202 -6.68 7.13 34.56
C PRO A 202 -5.32 7.80 34.85
N CYS A 203 -4.18 7.17 34.59
CA CYS A 203 -2.88 7.64 35.08
C CYS A 203 -2.07 8.56 34.14
N ASP A 204 -2.55 8.88 32.94
CA ASP A 204 -1.90 9.86 32.04
C ASP A 204 -2.72 11.13 31.80
N ARG A 205 -3.83 11.34 32.53
CA ARG A 205 -4.64 12.58 32.45
C ARG A 205 -4.26 13.65 33.48
N GLU A 206 -3.31 13.36 34.35
CA GLU A 206 -2.76 14.31 35.31
C GLU A 206 -1.23 14.22 35.28
N ILE A 207 -0.59 15.09 34.50
CA ILE A 207 0.61 15.90 34.80
C ILE A 207 0.67 17.00 33.74
#